data_AF-A0A7Y2P2Y5-F1
#
_entry.id   AF-A0A7Y2P2Y5-F1
#
_cell.length_a   1.000
_cell.length_b   1.000
_cell.length_c   1.000
_cell.angle_alpha   90.00
_cell.angle_beta   90.00
_cell.angle_gamma   90.00
#
_symmetry.space_group_name_H-M   'P 1'
#
loop_
_entity.id
_entity.type
_entity.pdbx_description
1 polymer ?
#
loop_
_entity_poly.entity_id
_entity_poly.type
_entity_poly.pdbx_seq_one_letter_code
_entity_poly.pdbx_strand_id
1 'polypeptide(L)'
;MKKLLFILFSFVPLNLFAQFTEFHPELDWYTIKGEHVEVHYHEGAERTAKVVAKIAEEIWDPICSLYGYEPYDVHYVIKDIDDYSNGATYFFDNKIEIWTSALDFDLRGAHNWLRNVISHEFTHLVQLQSAMKASRSIPAVFLQVLSYEDARRPDILYGFPNYVVSFPLATLNVPAWFA
;
A
#
# COMPACT_ATOMS: atom_id res chain seq x y z
N MET A 1 -17.65 62.74 -11.47
CA MET A 1 -17.82 61.35 -11.97
C MET A 1 -16.87 60.45 -11.20
N LYS A 2 -17.39 59.42 -10.52
CA LYS A 2 -16.74 58.13 -10.25
C LYS A 2 -17.78 57.25 -9.57
N LYS A 3 -18.49 56.43 -10.36
CA LYS A 3 -19.41 55.41 -9.83
C LYS A 3 -18.53 54.31 -9.25
N LEU A 4 -18.53 54.13 -7.93
CA LEU A 4 -17.91 52.98 -7.29
C LEU A 4 -18.76 51.76 -7.62
N LEU A 5 -18.24 50.87 -8.47
CA LEU A 5 -18.87 49.60 -8.80
C LEU A 5 -18.58 48.63 -7.64
N PHE A 6 -19.55 48.43 -6.74
CA PHE A 6 -19.48 47.34 -5.76
C PHE A 6 -19.70 46.02 -6.50
N ILE A 7 -18.62 45.28 -6.77
CA ILE A 7 -18.71 43.90 -7.25
C ILE A 7 -19.09 43.05 -6.05
N LEU A 8 -20.36 42.68 -5.95
CA LEU A 8 -20.85 41.70 -4.99
C LEU A 8 -20.31 40.33 -5.41
N PHE A 9 -19.21 39.87 -4.78
CA PHE A 9 -18.76 38.49 -4.91
C PHE A 9 -19.80 37.60 -4.21
N SER A 10 -20.75 37.08 -4.99
CA SER A 10 -21.64 36.03 -4.53
C SER A 10 -20.80 34.77 -4.30
N PHE A 11 -20.49 34.48 -3.03
CA PHE A 11 -19.99 33.18 -2.61
C PHE A 11 -21.12 32.16 -2.81
N VAL A 12 -21.30 31.70 -4.04
CA VAL A 12 -22.08 30.50 -4.30
C VAL A 12 -21.25 29.35 -3.72
N PRO A 13 -21.76 28.59 -2.74
CA PRO A 13 -21.10 27.36 -2.32
C PRO A 13 -21.20 26.38 -3.48
N LEU A 14 -20.21 26.41 -4.37
CA LEU A 14 -19.97 25.33 -5.30
C LEU A 14 -19.60 24.14 -4.43
N ASN A 15 -20.47 23.13 -4.40
CA ASN A 15 -20.13 21.80 -3.91
C ASN A 15 -19.03 21.27 -4.84
N LEU A 16 -17.79 21.65 -4.55
CA LEU A 16 -16.61 21.06 -5.15
C LEU A 16 -16.54 19.64 -4.58
N PHE A 17 -17.06 18.68 -5.34
CA PHE A 17 -16.84 17.27 -5.05
C PHE A 17 -15.33 17.03 -5.09
N ALA A 18 -14.80 16.33 -4.08
CA ALA A 18 -13.41 15.89 -4.08
C ALA A 18 -13.15 15.06 -5.36
N GLN A 19 -11.93 15.14 -5.88
CA GLN A 19 -11.49 14.19 -6.91
C GLN A 19 -11.64 12.77 -6.37
N PHE A 20 -11.98 11.83 -7.25
CA PHE A 20 -12.00 10.40 -6.92
C PHE A 20 -10.71 10.01 -6.21
N THR A 21 -10.82 9.37 -5.05
CA THR A 21 -9.70 8.79 -4.31
C THR A 21 -9.99 7.33 -4.04
N GLU A 22 -8.98 6.49 -4.21
CA GLU A 22 -9.05 5.03 -4.02
C GLU A 22 -9.39 4.59 -2.58
N PHE A 23 -9.39 5.52 -1.61
CA PHE A 23 -9.57 5.24 -0.18
C PHE A 23 -11.02 5.24 0.31
N HIS A 24 -11.99 5.71 -0.49
CA HIS A 24 -13.42 5.73 -0.16
C HIS A 24 -13.75 6.20 1.28
N PRO A 25 -13.35 7.43 1.67
CA PRO A 25 -13.61 7.96 3.02
C PRO A 25 -15.10 8.21 3.30
N GLU A 26 -15.95 8.18 2.27
CA GLU A 26 -17.40 8.33 2.38
C GLU A 26 -18.12 7.10 2.94
N LEU A 27 -17.45 5.94 2.99
CA LEU A 27 -18.02 4.70 3.52
C LEU A 27 -17.78 4.59 5.03
N ASP A 28 -18.70 3.92 5.72
CA ASP A 28 -18.51 3.55 7.12
C ASP A 28 -17.59 2.32 7.21
N TRP A 29 -16.40 2.52 7.81
CA TRP A 29 -15.38 1.48 7.97
C TRP A 29 -15.40 0.88 9.37
N TYR A 30 -15.25 -0.45 9.42
CA TYR A 30 -15.23 -1.25 10.64
C TYR A 30 -13.99 -2.14 10.67
N THR A 31 -13.67 -2.69 11.84
CA THR A 31 -12.49 -3.55 12.02
C THR A 31 -12.84 -4.76 12.88
N ILE A 32 -12.49 -5.96 12.41
CA ILE A 32 -12.45 -7.18 13.21
C ILE A 32 -11.01 -7.38 13.66
N LYS A 33 -10.79 -7.48 14.97
CA LYS A 33 -9.47 -7.80 15.54
C LYS A 33 -9.37 -9.29 15.84
N GLY A 34 -8.35 -9.93 15.30
CA GLY A 34 -7.92 -11.29 15.61
C GLY A 34 -6.80 -11.32 16.65
N GLU A 35 -6.08 -12.43 16.70
CA GLU A 35 -4.87 -12.61 17.51
C GLU A 35 -3.67 -11.96 16.82
N HIS A 36 -3.52 -12.18 15.51
CA HIS A 36 -2.39 -11.68 14.72
C HIS A 36 -2.78 -10.69 13.63
N VAL A 37 -4.08 -10.56 13.34
CA VAL A 37 -4.56 -9.78 12.19
C VAL A 37 -5.66 -8.80 12.56
N GLU A 38 -5.72 -7.69 11.84
CA GLU A 38 -6.86 -6.78 11.87
C GLU A 38 -7.48 -6.68 10.48
N VAL A 39 -8.79 -6.95 10.37
CA VAL A 39 -9.49 -6.93 9.08
C VAL A 39 -10.41 -5.71 9.02
N HIS A 40 -10.07 -4.77 8.15
CA HIS A 40 -10.81 -3.54 7.88
C HIS A 40 -11.75 -3.73 6.70
N TYR A 41 -13.01 -3.31 6.85
CA TYR A 41 -14.05 -3.51 5.85
C TYR A 41 -15.10 -2.40 5.92
N HIS A 42 -15.71 -2.08 4.78
CA HIS A 42 -16.84 -1.14 4.73
C HIS A 42 -18.17 -1.84 5.05
N GLU A 43 -19.21 -1.05 5.35
CA GLU A 43 -20.58 -1.55 5.55
C GLU A 43 -20.99 -2.49 4.39
N GLY A 44 -21.56 -3.65 4.73
CA GLY A 44 -21.98 -4.69 3.77
C GLY A 44 -20.97 -5.82 3.55
N ALA A 45 -19.69 -5.64 3.88
CA ALA A 45 -18.65 -6.64 3.68
C ALA A 45 -18.35 -7.52 4.92
N GLU A 46 -19.12 -7.39 6.01
CA GLU A 46 -18.84 -8.05 7.30
C GLU A 46 -18.71 -9.58 7.20
N ARG A 47 -19.59 -10.23 6.43
CA ARG A 47 -19.53 -11.69 6.26
C ARG A 47 -18.20 -12.11 5.65
N THR A 48 -17.73 -11.38 4.65
CA THR A 48 -16.45 -11.63 4.00
C THR A 48 -15.30 -11.34 4.95
N ALA A 49 -15.36 -10.24 5.71
CA ALA A 49 -14.37 -9.89 6.71
C ALA A 49 -14.16 -10.98 7.77
N LYS A 50 -15.24 -11.60 8.25
CA LYS A 50 -15.16 -12.75 9.18
C LYS A 50 -14.47 -13.96 8.56
N VAL A 51 -14.72 -14.22 7.28
CA VAL A 51 -14.07 -15.32 6.55
C VAL A 51 -12.58 -15.02 6.34
N VAL A 52 -12.23 -13.79 5.96
CA VAL A 52 -10.83 -13.34 5.81
C VAL A 52 -10.09 -13.49 7.13
N ALA A 53 -10.63 -12.97 8.23
CA ALA A 53 -10.03 -13.06 9.56
C ALA A 53 -9.76 -14.52 9.94
N LYS A 54 -10.75 -15.40 9.77
CA LYS A 54 -10.60 -16.83 10.05
C LYS A 54 -9.51 -17.48 9.21
N ILE A 55 -9.48 -17.22 7.91
CA ILE A 55 -8.47 -17.80 7.02
C ILE A 55 -7.08 -17.30 7.41
N ALA A 56 -6.93 -16.00 7.62
CA ALA A 56 -5.66 -15.37 7.93
C ALA A 56 -5.03 -15.91 9.23
N GLU A 57 -5.84 -16.14 10.27
CA GLU A 57 -5.39 -16.79 11.50
C GLU A 57 -5.00 -18.27 11.27
N GLU A 58 -5.79 -19.03 10.50
CA GLU A 58 -5.50 -20.44 10.24
C GLU A 58 -4.20 -20.68 9.44
N ILE A 59 -3.82 -19.73 8.59
CA ILE A 59 -2.61 -19.84 7.76
C ILE A 59 -1.36 -19.24 8.42
N TRP A 60 -1.51 -18.53 9.55
CA TRP A 60 -0.44 -17.80 10.21
C TRP A 60 0.72 -18.73 10.57
N ASP A 61 0.48 -19.71 11.44
CA ASP A 61 1.52 -20.62 11.92
C ASP A 61 2.20 -21.41 10.79
N PRO A 62 1.48 -22.05 9.85
CA PRO A 62 2.11 -22.80 8.78
C PRO A 62 3.06 -21.97 7.90
N ILE A 63 2.70 -20.72 7.59
CA ILE A 63 3.51 -19.86 6.73
C ILE A 63 4.67 -19.25 7.53
N CYS A 64 4.42 -18.69 8.71
CA CYS A 64 5.48 -18.12 9.56
C CYS A 64 6.54 -19.18 9.92
N SER A 65 6.12 -20.40 10.27
CA SER A 65 7.04 -21.50 10.59
C SER A 65 7.85 -21.97 9.39
N LEU A 66 7.29 -21.95 8.17
CA LEU A 66 8.01 -22.32 6.94
C LEU A 66 9.20 -21.39 6.67
N TYR A 67 9.02 -20.08 6.90
CA TYR A 67 10.06 -19.08 6.68
C TYR A 67 10.92 -18.80 7.92
N GLY A 68 10.54 -19.31 9.09
CA GLY A 68 11.19 -19.00 10.37
C GLY A 68 11.12 -17.51 10.70
N TYR A 69 10.07 -16.83 10.26
CA TYR A 69 9.88 -15.39 10.40
C TYR A 69 8.42 -15.12 10.78
N GLU A 70 8.24 -14.28 11.79
CA GLU A 70 6.93 -13.84 12.24
C GLU A 70 6.83 -12.31 12.13
N PRO A 71 5.91 -11.77 11.32
CA PRO A 71 5.69 -10.34 11.22
C PRO A 71 4.95 -9.82 12.46
N TYR A 72 4.96 -8.50 12.66
CA TYR A 72 3.99 -7.86 13.55
C TYR A 72 2.57 -7.99 12.97
N ASP A 73 1.56 -7.57 13.74
CA ASP A 73 0.16 -7.57 13.34
C ASP A 73 -0.03 -7.09 11.89
N VAL A 74 -0.83 -7.86 11.13
CA VAL A 74 -1.07 -7.62 9.71
C VAL A 74 -2.49 -7.10 9.50
N HIS A 75 -2.58 -5.99 8.77
CA HIS A 75 -3.81 -5.31 8.44
C HIS A 75 -4.34 -5.76 7.09
N TYR A 76 -5.50 -6.38 7.05
CA TYR A 76 -6.23 -6.69 5.82
C TYR A 76 -7.25 -5.60 5.52
N VAL A 77 -7.31 -5.12 4.28
CA VAL A 77 -8.31 -4.15 3.83
C VAL A 77 -9.15 -4.79 2.73
N ILE A 78 -10.46 -4.91 2.95
CA ILE A 78 -11.38 -5.45 1.95
C ILE A 78 -11.81 -4.34 0.98
N LYS A 79 -11.53 -4.56 -0.31
CA LYS A 79 -11.74 -3.63 -1.42
C LYS A 79 -12.90 -4.05 -2.33
N ASP A 80 -14.02 -4.49 -1.74
CA ASP A 80 -15.21 -4.97 -2.46
C ASP A 80 -16.12 -3.83 -2.99
N ILE A 81 -15.50 -2.77 -3.50
CA ILE A 81 -16.18 -1.57 -4.01
C ILE A 81 -16.11 -1.51 -5.54
N ASP A 82 -15.14 -2.20 -6.13
CA ASP A 82 -14.91 -2.26 -7.56
C ASP A 82 -15.08 -3.71 -8.09
N ASP A 83 -15.44 -3.85 -9.37
CA ASP A 83 -15.49 -5.16 -10.04
C ASP A 83 -14.08 -5.59 -10.48
N TYR A 84 -13.28 -5.98 -9.49
CA TYR A 84 -11.90 -6.41 -9.65
C TYR A 84 -11.64 -7.67 -8.80
N SER A 85 -10.60 -8.42 -9.15
CA SER A 85 -10.23 -9.67 -8.47
C SER A 85 -8.72 -9.75 -8.38
N ASN A 86 -8.18 -9.46 -7.21
CA ASN A 86 -6.74 -9.44 -6.96
C ASN A 86 -6.44 -9.41 -5.46
N GLY A 87 -5.15 -9.51 -5.14
CA GLY A 87 -4.57 -9.13 -3.85
C GLY A 87 -3.39 -8.18 -4.06
N ALA A 88 -3.07 -7.39 -3.04
CA ALA A 88 -1.89 -6.54 -3.06
C ALA A 88 -1.23 -6.48 -1.68
N THR A 89 0.02 -6.93 -1.62
CA THR A 89 0.81 -6.93 -0.39
C THR A 89 1.73 -5.73 -0.28
N TYR A 90 1.49 -4.90 0.74
CA TYR A 90 2.31 -3.76 1.13
C TYR A 90 3.15 -4.14 2.35
N PHE A 91 4.22 -4.90 2.10
CA PHE A 91 5.07 -5.50 3.14
C PHE A 91 5.85 -4.49 3.99
N PHE A 92 6.01 -3.23 3.55
CA PHE A 92 6.55 -2.17 4.42
C PHE A 92 5.53 -1.74 5.48
N ASP A 93 4.25 -1.73 5.13
CA ASP A 93 3.16 -1.21 5.97
C ASP A 93 2.47 -2.30 6.81
N ASN A 94 2.86 -3.57 6.67
CA ASN A 94 2.12 -4.72 7.20
C ASN A 94 0.65 -4.74 6.74
N LYS A 95 0.41 -4.35 5.49
CA LYS A 95 -0.94 -4.21 4.96
C LYS A 95 -1.13 -5.12 3.74
N ILE A 96 -2.27 -5.78 3.66
CA ILE A 96 -2.70 -6.56 2.51
C ILE A 96 -4.08 -6.04 2.08
N GLU A 97 -4.22 -5.65 0.82
CA GLU A 97 -5.51 -5.30 0.25
C GLU A 97 -6.06 -6.48 -0.56
N ILE A 98 -7.34 -6.79 -0.40
CA ILE A 98 -7.98 -7.94 -1.05
C ILE A 98 -9.28 -7.53 -1.73
N TRP A 99 -9.43 -7.94 -2.99
CA TRP A 99 -10.70 -7.93 -3.71
C TRP A 99 -11.28 -9.35 -3.69
N THR A 100 -12.46 -9.50 -3.10
CA THR A 100 -12.92 -10.81 -2.62
C THR A 100 -13.72 -11.58 -3.66
N SER A 101 -14.16 -10.91 -4.72
CA SER A 101 -14.78 -11.54 -5.88
C SER A 101 -13.73 -12.30 -6.68
N ALA A 102 -14.06 -13.52 -7.09
CA ALA A 102 -13.20 -14.32 -7.95
C ALA A 102 -13.49 -13.96 -9.41
N LEU A 103 -12.46 -13.67 -10.20
CA LEU A 103 -12.60 -13.59 -11.66
C LEU A 103 -12.70 -15.01 -12.24
N ASP A 104 -13.49 -15.18 -13.29
CA ASP A 104 -13.54 -16.43 -14.06
C ASP A 104 -12.68 -16.30 -15.31
N PHE A 105 -11.61 -17.08 -15.39
CA PHE A 105 -10.70 -17.12 -16.54
C PHE A 105 -9.97 -18.46 -16.62
N ASP A 106 -9.52 -18.80 -17.83
CA ASP A 106 -8.83 -20.06 -18.09
C ASP A 106 -7.56 -20.19 -17.22
N LEU A 107 -7.33 -21.40 -16.68
CA LEU A 107 -6.17 -21.77 -15.84
C LEU A 107 -6.18 -21.27 -14.37
N ARG A 108 -7.22 -20.58 -13.88
CA ARG A 108 -7.34 -20.22 -12.45
C ARG A 108 -7.49 -21.45 -11.52
N GLY A 109 -8.05 -22.54 -12.06
CA GLY A 109 -8.42 -23.73 -11.29
C GLY A 109 -9.73 -23.55 -10.50
N ALA A 110 -10.17 -24.57 -9.76
CA ALA A 110 -11.46 -24.59 -9.04
C ALA A 110 -11.33 -24.35 -7.53
N HIS A 111 -10.15 -23.93 -7.07
CA HIS A 111 -9.88 -23.73 -5.64
C HIS A 111 -10.66 -22.55 -5.06
N ASN A 112 -10.88 -22.59 -3.74
CA ASN A 112 -11.50 -21.50 -3.00
C ASN A 112 -10.66 -20.23 -3.14
N TRP A 113 -11.24 -19.21 -3.79
CA TRP A 113 -10.55 -17.97 -4.13
C TRP A 113 -9.97 -17.26 -2.91
N LEU A 114 -10.81 -16.98 -1.90
CA LEU A 114 -10.39 -16.27 -0.70
C LEU A 114 -9.21 -16.95 0.00
N ARG A 115 -9.29 -18.28 0.19
CA ARG A 115 -8.17 -19.00 0.82
C ARG A 115 -6.91 -18.93 -0.03
N ASN A 116 -7.04 -19.00 -1.35
CA ASN A 116 -5.90 -18.94 -2.24
C ASN A 116 -5.24 -17.56 -2.23
N VAL A 117 -5.99 -16.48 -2.48
CA VAL A 117 -5.45 -15.12 -2.53
C VAL A 117 -4.90 -14.67 -1.18
N ILE A 118 -5.60 -14.96 -0.07
CA ILE A 118 -5.11 -14.60 1.27
C ILE A 118 -3.80 -15.34 1.60
N SER A 119 -3.72 -16.64 1.31
CA SER A 119 -2.50 -17.40 1.54
C SER A 119 -1.35 -16.92 0.65
N HIS A 120 -1.65 -16.55 -0.59
CA HIS A 120 -0.69 -16.03 -1.55
C HIS A 120 -0.09 -14.70 -1.08
N GLU A 121 -0.94 -13.71 -0.82
CA GLU A 121 -0.51 -12.39 -0.35
C GLU A 121 0.22 -12.45 0.99
N PHE A 122 -0.29 -13.24 1.95
CA PHE A 122 0.39 -13.38 3.23
C PHE A 122 1.76 -14.04 3.10
N THR A 123 1.90 -15.01 2.19
CA THR A 123 3.21 -15.60 1.86
C THR A 123 4.17 -14.54 1.33
N HIS A 124 3.72 -13.66 0.42
CA HIS A 124 4.54 -12.55 -0.06
C HIS A 124 5.00 -11.65 1.08
N LEU A 125 4.12 -11.32 2.03
CA LEU A 125 4.45 -10.48 3.18
C LEU A 125 5.56 -11.11 4.03
N VAL A 126 5.35 -12.34 4.48
CA VAL A 126 6.30 -13.08 5.34
C VAL A 126 7.62 -13.29 4.61
N GLN A 127 7.55 -13.74 3.35
CA GLN A 127 8.73 -14.02 2.55
C GLN A 127 9.57 -12.76 2.32
N LEU A 128 8.97 -11.65 1.89
CA LEU A 128 9.70 -10.42 1.59
C LEU A 128 10.33 -9.85 2.85
N GLN A 129 9.59 -9.82 3.96
CA GLN A 129 10.12 -9.35 5.23
C GLN A 129 11.24 -10.23 5.77
N SER A 130 11.14 -11.56 5.62
CA SER A 130 12.21 -12.49 6.01
C SER A 130 13.52 -12.26 5.23
N ALA A 131 13.43 -11.74 4.00
CA ALA A 131 14.57 -11.45 3.14
C ALA A 131 15.13 -10.02 3.29
N MET A 132 14.50 -9.18 4.12
CA MET A 132 14.97 -7.81 4.35
C MET A 132 16.26 -7.79 5.16
N LYS A 133 17.18 -6.89 4.79
CA LYS A 133 18.46 -6.65 5.48
C LYS A 133 18.39 -5.47 6.45
N ALA A 134 17.28 -4.76 6.47
CA ALA A 134 17.02 -3.59 7.31
C ALA A 134 15.57 -3.62 7.84
N SER A 135 15.25 -2.71 8.75
CA SER A 135 13.89 -2.52 9.24
C SER A 135 12.94 -2.03 8.13
N ARG A 136 11.64 -2.35 8.25
CA ARG A 136 10.56 -1.84 7.40
C ARG A 136 10.50 -0.30 7.34
N SER A 137 10.97 0.39 8.39
CA SER A 137 11.00 1.86 8.42
C SER A 137 12.12 2.46 7.57
N ILE A 138 13.05 1.66 7.05
CA ILE A 138 14.17 2.11 6.21
C ILE A 138 14.05 1.42 4.84
N PRO A 139 13.26 1.98 3.92
CA PRO A 139 12.96 1.32 2.66
C PRO A 139 14.17 1.25 1.73
N ALA A 140 15.01 2.29 1.70
CA ALA A 140 16.21 2.34 0.89
C ALA A 140 17.28 3.23 1.52
N VAL A 141 18.54 2.90 1.25
CA VAL A 141 19.69 3.71 1.63
C VAL A 141 20.50 4.00 0.37
N PHE A 142 20.93 5.24 0.18
CA PHE A 142 21.74 5.65 -0.96
C PHE A 142 23.00 6.35 -0.48
N LEU A 143 24.13 6.01 -1.08
CA LEU A 143 25.32 6.87 -1.05
C LEU A 143 25.21 7.81 -2.25
N GLN A 144 25.03 9.10 -1.98
CA GLN A 144 24.84 10.11 -3.02
C GLN A 144 25.97 11.13 -3.01
N VAL A 145 26.48 11.44 -4.21
CA VAL A 145 27.43 12.53 -4.46
C VAL A 145 26.77 13.50 -5.41
N LEU A 146 26.68 14.76 -5.01
CA LEU A 146 26.18 15.86 -5.81
C LEU A 146 27.32 16.86 -6.02
N SER A 147 27.68 17.12 -7.27
CA SER A 147 28.71 18.09 -7.64
C SER A 147 28.09 19.32 -8.29
N TYR A 148 28.76 20.46 -8.11
CA TYR A 148 28.36 21.75 -8.67
C TYR A 148 29.48 22.29 -9.56
N GLU A 149 29.11 23.10 -10.54
CA GLU A 149 30.06 23.87 -11.34
C GLU A 149 30.75 24.96 -10.51
N ASP A 150 32.01 25.25 -10.87
CA ASP A 150 32.74 26.39 -10.27
C ASP A 150 32.19 27.73 -10.79
N ALA A 151 31.68 27.75 -12.03
CA ALA A 151 31.09 28.94 -12.64
C ALA A 151 29.75 29.26 -11.97
N ARG A 152 29.70 30.41 -11.27
CA ARG A 152 28.48 30.91 -10.63
C ARG A 152 28.33 32.42 -10.79
N ARG A 153 27.08 32.88 -10.78
CA ARG A 153 26.76 34.30 -10.73
C ARG A 153 27.19 34.86 -9.36
N PRO A 154 27.73 36.08 -9.25
CA PRO A 154 28.29 36.62 -8.00
C PRO A 154 27.32 36.74 -6.82
N ASP A 155 26.01 36.69 -7.08
CA ASP A 155 24.93 36.70 -6.09
C ASP A 155 24.46 35.30 -5.66
N ILE A 156 25.04 34.23 -6.21
CA ILE A 156 24.69 32.84 -5.87
C ILE A 156 25.89 32.16 -5.19
N LEU A 157 25.62 31.44 -4.09
CA LEU A 157 26.65 30.82 -3.26
C LEU A 157 27.33 29.61 -3.93
N TYR A 158 26.60 28.85 -4.74
CA TYR A 158 27.04 27.64 -5.43
C TYR A 158 26.70 27.72 -6.92
N GLY A 159 27.50 27.04 -7.76
CA GLY A 159 27.19 26.93 -9.19
C GLY A 159 26.00 26.01 -9.45
N PHE A 160 25.69 25.79 -10.72
CA PHE A 160 24.64 24.86 -11.11
C PHE A 160 25.08 23.41 -10.86
N PRO A 161 24.16 22.47 -10.56
CA PRO A 161 24.49 21.06 -10.47
C PRO A 161 25.13 20.56 -11.77
N ASN A 162 26.26 19.87 -11.67
CA ASN A 162 26.95 19.27 -12.83
C ASN A 162 26.59 17.78 -12.96
N TYR A 163 26.88 16.99 -11.92
CA TYR A 163 26.58 15.56 -11.91
C TYR A 163 26.05 15.08 -10.56
N VAL A 164 25.25 14.02 -10.64
CA VAL A 164 24.72 13.29 -9.49
C VAL A 164 25.11 11.82 -9.64
N VAL A 165 25.79 11.28 -8.64
CA VAL A 165 26.05 9.84 -8.53
C VAL A 165 25.22 9.31 -7.38
N SER A 166 24.39 8.31 -7.65
CA SER A 166 23.55 7.65 -6.64
C SER A 166 23.85 6.16 -6.62
N PHE A 167 24.44 5.67 -5.53
CA PHE A 167 24.72 4.25 -5.33
C PHE A 167 23.73 3.67 -4.31
N PRO A 168 22.78 2.82 -4.73
CA PRO A 168 21.82 2.21 -3.82
C PRO A 168 22.47 1.09 -3.01
N LEU A 169 22.29 1.13 -1.69
CA LEU A 169 22.54 0.00 -0.80
C LEU A 169 21.25 -0.79 -0.68
N ALA A 170 21.22 -1.94 -1.35
CA ALA A 170 20.01 -2.77 -1.44
C ALA A 170 19.63 -3.37 -0.08
N THR A 171 18.57 -2.84 0.51
CA THR A 171 17.92 -3.30 1.75
C THR A 171 17.08 -4.56 1.53
N LEU A 172 16.66 -4.82 0.30
CA LEU A 172 15.94 -6.01 -0.16
C LEU A 172 16.56 -6.51 -1.46
N ASN A 173 16.83 -7.81 -1.57
CA ASN A 173 17.41 -8.42 -2.78
C ASN A 173 16.63 -9.68 -3.15
N VAL A 174 15.38 -9.49 -3.55
CA VAL A 174 14.50 -10.58 -3.97
C VAL A 174 14.09 -10.32 -5.42
N PRO A 175 14.27 -11.29 -6.34
CA PRO A 175 13.82 -11.12 -7.71
C PRO A 175 12.29 -11.14 -7.77
N ALA A 176 11.72 -10.34 -8.67
CA ALA A 176 10.28 -10.13 -8.76
C ALA A 176 9.43 -11.38 -9.09
N TRP A 177 10.05 -12.47 -9.56
CA TRP A 177 9.36 -13.74 -9.81
C TRP A 177 9.36 -14.68 -8.60
N PHE A 178 10.23 -14.40 -7.62
CA PHE A 178 10.25 -15.12 -6.34
C PHE A 178 9.29 -14.43 -5.36
N ALA A 179 9.21 -13.11 -5.43
CA ALA A 179 8.31 -12.25 -4.68
C ALA A 179 6.93 -12.07 -5.31
#